data_AF-A0A920UWE9-F1
#
_entry.id   AF-A0A920UWE9-F1
#
_cell.length_a   1.000
_cell.length_b   1.000
_cell.length_c   1.000
_cell.angle_alpha   90.00
_cell.angle_beta   90.00
_cell.angle_gamma   90.00
#
_symmetry.space_group_name_H-M   'P 1'
#
loop_
_entity.id
_entity.type
_entity.pdbx_description
1 polymer ?
#
loop_
_entity_poly.entity_id
_entity_poly.type
_entity_poly.pdbx_seq_one_letter_code
_entity_poly.pdbx_strand_id
1 'polypeptide(L)'
;MEYEPGVYSESEEVLALAHITAAANGRYTSHIRSEDRFIWESVDELIDIGRQTGMPVHYSHMKLAGKAFWNEAEFLKQKMDNAREEGINLTADIYPYEYWQSTIEVLLPDRNPDNLEEIEFVLRKIAPADGIIFTRFEPDPSYVGLSIADIARLRSDSEVNTLSNVIKEGRVWSASNGGRSSESIMGRSMQEADIEQLMLWSHANFCSDGGYSGHPRGYGSYPRVLANYVREKNLLSLEAAIKKMTLMAAFPLLVSKIEERLKAVTKRIWSYSISIQSRITPLSRTDNNCPLVCCRFG
;
A
#
# COMPACT_ATOMS: atom_id res chain seq x y z
N MET A 1 1.49 -12.36 9.02
CA MET A 1 1.20 -10.96 8.59
C MET A 1 2.50 -10.15 8.65
N GLU A 2 2.60 -8.95 8.07
CA GLU A 2 3.85 -8.15 8.08
C GLU A 2 4.14 -7.47 9.44
N TYR A 3 3.09 -7.05 10.15
CA TYR A 3 3.19 -6.23 11.36
C TYR A 3 3.14 -7.02 12.65
N GLU A 4 3.78 -6.50 13.70
CA GLU A 4 3.52 -6.96 15.06
C GLU A 4 2.07 -6.64 15.50
N PRO A 5 1.41 -7.56 16.23
CA PRO A 5 1.89 -8.87 16.67
C PRO A 5 1.77 -10.00 15.61
N GLY A 6 1.06 -9.77 14.51
CA GLY A 6 0.74 -10.81 13.51
C GLY A 6 1.91 -11.37 12.69
N VAL A 7 3.11 -10.80 12.83
CA VAL A 7 4.36 -11.36 12.26
C VAL A 7 4.76 -12.68 12.91
N TYR A 8 4.36 -12.89 14.17
CA TYR A 8 4.66 -14.11 14.93
C TYR A 8 3.61 -15.22 14.75
N SER A 9 2.51 -14.96 14.05
CA SER A 9 1.47 -15.97 13.83
C SER A 9 1.88 -16.97 12.76
N GLU A 10 1.77 -18.27 13.06
CA GLU A 10 2.00 -19.34 12.08
C GLU A 10 0.86 -19.41 11.06
N SER A 11 1.10 -19.97 9.88
CA SER A 11 0.09 -20.11 8.82
C SER A 11 -1.10 -20.95 9.28
N GLU A 12 -0.86 -21.98 10.08
CA GLU A 12 -1.89 -22.86 10.66
C GLU A 12 -2.80 -22.11 11.64
N GLU A 13 -2.26 -21.16 12.40
CA GLU A 13 -3.04 -20.33 13.32
C GLU A 13 -4.01 -19.44 12.54
N VAL A 14 -3.50 -18.76 11.50
CA VAL A 14 -4.30 -17.91 10.61
C VAL A 14 -5.40 -18.73 9.93
N LEU A 15 -5.05 -19.92 9.43
CA LEU A 15 -5.99 -20.82 8.77
C LEU A 15 -7.08 -21.32 9.72
N ALA A 16 -6.74 -21.67 10.96
CA ALA A 16 -7.72 -22.09 11.97
C ALA A 16 -8.77 -20.99 12.24
N LEU A 17 -8.34 -19.73 12.37
CA LEU A 17 -9.24 -18.58 12.51
C LEU A 17 -10.04 -18.31 11.22
N ALA A 18 -9.43 -18.53 10.05
CA ALA A 18 -10.08 -18.36 8.77
C ALA A 18 -11.24 -19.36 8.59
N HIS A 19 -11.09 -20.61 9.04
CA HIS A 19 -12.19 -21.59 9.02
C HIS A 19 -13.37 -21.18 9.90
N ILE A 20 -13.12 -20.64 11.09
CA ILE A 20 -14.18 -20.12 11.98
C ILE A 20 -14.91 -18.95 11.29
N THR A 21 -14.15 -18.05 10.67
CA THR A 21 -14.68 -16.89 9.94
C THR A 21 -15.51 -17.33 8.74
N ALA A 22 -15.06 -18.34 8.00
CA ALA A 22 -15.76 -18.91 6.87
C ALA A 22 -17.09 -19.56 7.28
N ALA A 23 -17.12 -20.29 8.40
CA ALA A 23 -18.34 -20.87 8.96
C ALA A 23 -19.38 -19.79 9.35
N ALA A 24 -18.94 -18.56 9.60
CA ALA A 24 -19.80 -17.40 9.85
C ALA A 24 -20.17 -16.60 8.57
N ASN A 25 -19.90 -17.13 7.37
CA ASN A 25 -20.03 -16.43 6.09
C ASN A 25 -19.25 -15.11 6.04
N GLY A 26 -18.09 -15.09 6.69
CA GLY A 26 -17.20 -13.94 6.71
C GLY A 26 -16.39 -13.80 5.43
N ARG A 27 -15.29 -13.04 5.54
CA ARG A 27 -14.28 -12.87 4.49
C ARG A 27 -12.90 -12.70 5.12
N TYR A 28 -11.85 -12.94 4.35
CA TYR A 28 -10.49 -12.70 4.77
C TYR A 28 -9.87 -11.58 3.93
N THR A 29 -9.37 -10.53 4.58
CA THR A 29 -8.65 -9.43 3.94
C THR A 29 -7.26 -9.38 4.56
N SER A 30 -6.24 -9.24 3.73
CA SER A 30 -4.86 -9.35 4.20
C SER A 30 -3.96 -8.28 3.61
N HIS A 31 -3.27 -7.57 4.50
CA HIS A 31 -1.91 -7.15 4.25
C HIS A 31 -1.05 -8.42 4.37
N ILE A 32 -0.64 -8.98 3.23
CA ILE A 32 0.04 -10.28 3.16
C ILE A 32 1.40 -10.25 3.91
N ARG A 33 1.99 -11.41 4.21
CA ARG A 33 3.19 -11.49 5.08
C ARG A 33 4.38 -10.64 4.62
N SER A 34 4.63 -10.60 3.33
CA SER A 34 5.67 -9.81 2.70
C SER A 34 5.17 -9.34 1.34
N GLU A 35 5.42 -8.07 1.04
CA GLU A 35 5.17 -7.49 -0.28
C GLU A 35 6.50 -7.32 -1.06
N ASP A 36 7.58 -7.85 -0.51
CA ASP A 36 8.95 -7.77 -1.03
C ASP A 36 9.58 -9.17 -1.18
N ARG A 37 10.57 -9.55 -0.37
CA ARG A 37 11.45 -10.72 -0.55
C ARG A 37 10.72 -12.05 -0.59
N PHE A 38 9.56 -12.15 0.07
CA PHE A 38 8.76 -13.37 0.17
C PHE A 38 7.34 -13.16 -0.39
N ILE A 39 7.21 -12.28 -1.39
CA ILE A 39 5.91 -11.93 -1.97
C ILE A 39 5.17 -13.13 -2.56
N TRP A 40 5.89 -14.06 -3.21
CA TRP A 40 5.23 -15.19 -3.87
C TRP A 40 4.65 -16.17 -2.88
N GLU A 41 5.39 -16.49 -1.83
CA GLU A 41 4.95 -17.31 -0.70
C GLU A 41 3.77 -16.65 0.02
N SER A 42 3.82 -15.32 0.17
CA SER A 42 2.77 -14.55 0.82
C SER A 42 1.47 -14.51 -0.01
N VAL A 43 1.58 -14.44 -1.34
CA VAL A 43 0.43 -14.56 -2.25
C VAL A 43 -0.11 -15.99 -2.26
N ASP A 44 0.76 -17.00 -2.21
CA ASP A 44 0.36 -18.41 -2.11
C ASP A 44 -0.41 -18.68 -0.81
N GLU A 45 0.03 -18.15 0.33
CA GLU A 45 -0.72 -18.26 1.59
C GLU A 45 -2.13 -17.68 1.48
N LEU A 46 -2.29 -16.50 0.87
CA LEU A 46 -3.61 -15.87 0.67
C LEU A 46 -4.52 -16.75 -0.21
N ILE A 47 -3.97 -17.29 -1.29
CA ILE A 47 -4.67 -18.19 -2.21
C ILE A 47 -5.07 -19.49 -1.49
N ASP A 48 -4.15 -20.08 -0.72
CA ASP A 48 -4.36 -21.31 0.03
C ASP A 48 -5.45 -21.15 1.09
N ILE A 49 -5.52 -20.01 1.79
CA ILE A 49 -6.63 -19.69 2.69
C ILE A 49 -7.96 -19.69 1.92
N GLY A 50 -8.00 -19.04 0.76
CA GLY A 50 -9.19 -19.02 -0.10
C GLY A 50 -9.60 -20.43 -0.55
N ARG A 51 -8.62 -21.25 -0.95
CA ARG A 51 -8.82 -22.63 -1.42
C ARG A 51 -9.35 -23.54 -0.30
N GLN A 52 -8.77 -23.46 0.89
CA GLN A 52 -9.13 -24.34 2.00
C GLN A 52 -10.45 -23.95 2.67
N THR A 53 -10.79 -22.67 2.68
CA THR A 53 -12.00 -22.17 3.37
C THR A 53 -13.19 -21.98 2.43
N GLY A 54 -12.97 -21.83 1.12
CA GLY A 54 -13.99 -21.43 0.14
C GLY A 54 -14.52 -20.00 0.36
N MET A 55 -13.94 -19.26 1.29
CA MET A 55 -14.37 -17.92 1.68
C MET A 55 -13.77 -16.86 0.74
N PRO A 56 -14.44 -15.72 0.50
CA PRO A 56 -13.83 -14.62 -0.24
C PRO A 56 -12.54 -14.12 0.43
N VAL A 57 -11.50 -13.94 -0.39
CA VAL A 57 -10.19 -13.42 0.02
C VAL A 57 -9.88 -12.10 -0.70
N HIS A 58 -9.25 -11.18 0.01
CA HIS A 58 -8.92 -9.85 -0.49
C HIS A 58 -7.46 -9.48 -0.20
N TYR A 59 -6.68 -9.21 -1.25
CA TYR A 59 -5.33 -8.67 -1.14
C TYR A 59 -5.41 -7.15 -0.98
N SER A 60 -5.28 -6.68 0.26
CA SER A 60 -5.24 -5.26 0.56
C SER A 60 -4.02 -4.61 -0.10
N HIS A 61 -4.21 -3.41 -0.66
CA HIS A 61 -3.17 -2.53 -1.21
C HIS A 61 -2.07 -3.25 -1.99
N MET A 62 -2.48 -4.12 -2.91
CA MET A 62 -1.61 -4.97 -3.72
C MET A 62 -0.51 -4.16 -4.41
N LYS A 63 0.72 -4.65 -4.30
CA LYS A 63 1.93 -4.00 -4.84
C LYS A 63 3.09 -4.97 -4.99
N LEU A 64 4.13 -4.51 -5.69
CA LEU A 64 5.46 -5.14 -5.74
C LEU A 64 6.44 -4.19 -5.04
N ALA A 65 6.68 -4.43 -3.74
CA ALA A 65 7.37 -3.49 -2.85
C ALA A 65 8.88 -3.71 -2.77
N GLY A 66 9.54 -4.11 -3.87
CA GLY A 66 10.99 -4.25 -3.93
C GLY A 66 11.52 -4.21 -5.35
N LYS A 67 12.69 -3.59 -5.55
CA LYS A 67 13.31 -3.41 -6.88
C LYS A 67 13.58 -4.72 -7.59
N ALA A 68 13.81 -5.79 -6.84
CA ALA A 68 14.03 -7.12 -7.39
C ALA A 68 12.81 -7.70 -8.11
N PHE A 69 11.60 -7.19 -7.83
CA PHE A 69 10.33 -7.66 -8.38
C PHE A 69 9.70 -6.64 -9.35
N TRP A 70 10.40 -5.55 -9.66
CA TRP A 70 9.92 -4.61 -10.65
C TRP A 70 9.79 -5.28 -12.01
N ASN A 71 8.68 -5.01 -12.69
CA ASN A 71 8.23 -5.59 -13.97
C ASN A 71 7.58 -6.98 -13.84
N GLU A 72 7.32 -7.46 -12.63
CA GLU A 72 6.62 -8.74 -12.38
C GLU A 72 5.09 -8.58 -12.22
N ALA A 73 4.51 -7.41 -12.54
CA ALA A 73 3.08 -7.17 -12.38
C ALA A 73 2.21 -8.13 -13.22
N GLU A 74 2.66 -8.50 -14.42
CA GLU A 74 1.98 -9.52 -15.23
C GLU A 74 2.02 -10.90 -14.59
N PHE A 75 3.16 -11.29 -14.01
CA PHE A 75 3.27 -12.57 -13.33
C PHE A 75 2.36 -12.63 -12.10
N LEU A 76 2.31 -11.56 -11.30
CA LEU A 76 1.37 -11.46 -10.17
C LEU A 76 -0.09 -11.56 -10.65
N LYS A 77 -0.48 -10.84 -11.71
CA LYS A 77 -1.83 -10.95 -12.29
C LYS A 77 -2.14 -12.38 -12.73
N GLN A 78 -1.25 -13.02 -13.48
CA GLN A 78 -1.43 -14.39 -13.95
C GLN A 78 -1.61 -15.37 -12.79
N LYS A 79 -0.82 -15.23 -11.72
CA LYS A 79 -0.93 -16.07 -10.52
C LYS A 79 -2.31 -15.92 -9.86
N MET A 80 -2.81 -14.69 -9.75
CA MET A 80 -4.14 -14.44 -9.19
C MET A 80 -5.28 -14.88 -10.12
N ASP A 81 -5.12 -14.73 -11.45
CA ASP A 81 -6.10 -15.20 -12.43
C ASP A 81 -6.22 -16.72 -12.40
N ASN A 82 -5.10 -17.45 -12.32
CA ASN A 82 -5.10 -18.92 -12.14
C ASN A 82 -5.89 -19.32 -10.88
N ALA A 83 -5.67 -18.65 -9.75
CA ALA A 83 -6.42 -18.91 -8.53
C ALA A 83 -7.93 -18.67 -8.71
N ARG A 84 -8.32 -17.64 -9.47
CA ARG A 84 -9.73 -17.38 -9.77
C ARG A 84 -10.33 -18.42 -10.72
N GLU A 85 -9.56 -18.94 -11.67
CA GLU A 85 -9.96 -20.05 -12.54
C GLU A 85 -10.20 -21.36 -11.75
N GLU A 86 -9.49 -21.56 -10.65
CA GLU A 86 -9.77 -22.64 -9.67
C GLU A 86 -11.07 -22.43 -8.87
N GLY A 87 -11.74 -21.28 -9.03
CA GLY A 87 -12.99 -20.94 -8.35
C GLY A 87 -12.82 -20.13 -7.07
N ILE A 88 -11.60 -19.67 -6.75
CA ILE A 88 -11.34 -18.86 -5.55
C ILE A 88 -11.86 -17.44 -5.77
N ASN A 89 -12.68 -16.94 -4.84
CA ASN A 89 -13.16 -15.56 -4.89
C ASN A 89 -12.09 -14.59 -4.37
N LEU A 90 -11.08 -14.33 -5.19
CA LEU A 90 -9.94 -13.46 -4.90
C LEU A 90 -10.13 -12.06 -5.51
N THR A 91 -10.00 -11.03 -4.69
CA THR A 91 -10.02 -9.61 -5.12
C THR A 91 -8.81 -8.88 -4.55
N ALA A 92 -8.54 -7.67 -5.04
CA ALA A 92 -7.49 -6.82 -4.49
C ALA A 92 -7.88 -5.36 -4.56
N ASP A 93 -7.19 -4.49 -3.82
CA ASP A 93 -7.24 -3.06 -4.02
C ASP A 93 -5.86 -2.44 -4.20
N ILE A 94 -5.81 -1.26 -4.83
CA ILE A 94 -4.56 -0.55 -5.13
C ILE A 94 -4.72 0.95 -4.91
N TYR A 95 -3.66 1.61 -4.45
CA TYR A 95 -3.54 3.07 -4.42
C TYR A 95 -2.55 3.55 -5.49
N PRO A 96 -2.74 4.77 -6.05
CA PRO A 96 -2.01 5.21 -7.24
C PRO A 96 -0.70 5.96 -6.92
N TYR A 97 0.19 5.36 -6.14
CA TYR A 97 1.45 6.00 -5.71
C TYR A 97 2.61 5.00 -5.60
N GLU A 98 3.82 5.45 -5.93
CA GLU A 98 5.06 4.66 -5.82
C GLU A 98 5.60 4.51 -4.38
N TYR A 99 5.02 5.27 -3.46
CA TYR A 99 5.38 5.28 -2.05
C TYR A 99 4.32 4.55 -1.22
N TRP A 100 4.76 3.80 -0.22
CA TRP A 100 3.95 3.31 0.88
C TRP A 100 4.23 4.11 2.15
N GLN A 101 3.39 4.01 3.18
CA GLN A 101 3.62 4.65 4.49
C GLN A 101 3.57 3.60 5.61
N SER A 102 4.57 3.59 6.48
CA SER A 102 4.59 2.73 7.67
C SER A 102 5.58 3.22 8.73
N THR A 103 5.88 2.40 9.72
CA THR A 103 7.05 2.58 10.60
C THR A 103 8.32 2.19 9.85
N ILE A 104 9.47 2.72 10.24
CA ILE A 104 10.75 2.47 9.56
C ILE A 104 11.25 1.03 9.76
N GLU A 105 10.86 0.40 10.88
CA GLU A 105 11.34 -0.93 11.25
C GLU A 105 10.80 -2.05 10.35
N VAL A 106 9.72 -1.82 9.60
CA VAL A 106 9.17 -2.82 8.64
C VAL A 106 10.20 -3.25 7.60
N LEU A 107 11.15 -2.36 7.28
CA LEU A 107 12.23 -2.60 6.33
C LEU A 107 13.17 -3.74 6.76
N LEU A 108 13.24 -4.04 8.06
CA LEU A 108 14.16 -5.03 8.64
C LEU A 108 13.36 -6.23 9.16
N PRO A 109 13.40 -7.40 8.50
CA PRO A 109 12.60 -8.57 8.90
C PRO A 109 12.74 -8.94 10.38
N ASP A 110 13.98 -9.03 10.88
CA ASP A 110 14.27 -9.36 12.29
C ASP A 110 14.21 -8.16 13.24
N ARG A 111 13.81 -6.99 12.74
CA ARG A 111 13.82 -5.71 13.48
C ARG A 111 15.19 -5.46 14.14
N ASN A 112 16.29 -5.84 13.50
CA ASN A 112 17.64 -5.70 14.06
C ASN A 112 18.38 -4.51 13.43
N PRO A 113 18.43 -3.33 14.09
CA PRO A 113 19.13 -2.16 13.54
C PRO A 113 20.66 -2.28 13.60
N ASP A 114 21.22 -3.27 14.30
CA ASP A 114 22.66 -3.51 14.35
C ASP A 114 23.16 -4.36 13.16
N ASN A 115 22.26 -4.97 12.40
CA ASN A 115 22.62 -5.72 11.19
C ASN A 115 22.83 -4.78 10.00
N LEU A 116 24.04 -4.27 9.86
CA LEU A 116 24.39 -3.30 8.80
C LEU A 116 24.37 -3.91 7.39
N GLU A 117 24.67 -5.20 7.25
CA GLU A 117 24.59 -5.92 5.96
C GLU A 117 23.14 -5.99 5.47
N GLU A 118 22.21 -6.24 6.38
CA GLU A 118 20.77 -6.25 6.09
C GLU A 118 20.26 -4.86 5.72
N ILE A 119 20.71 -3.82 6.42
CA ILE A 119 20.42 -2.42 6.07
C ILE A 119 20.96 -2.09 4.66
N GLU A 120 22.18 -2.51 4.34
CA GLU A 120 22.74 -2.30 3.01
C GLU A 120 21.92 -3.00 1.93
N PHE A 121 21.45 -4.22 2.19
CA PHE A 121 20.52 -4.91 1.30
C PHE A 121 19.23 -4.09 1.10
N VAL A 122 18.60 -3.63 2.19
CA VAL A 122 17.37 -2.82 2.13
C VAL A 122 17.55 -1.61 1.23
N LEU A 123 18.60 -0.81 1.47
CA LEU A 123 18.87 0.41 0.73
C LEU A 123 19.13 0.14 -0.75
N ARG A 124 19.77 -1.00 -1.05
CA ARG A 124 20.10 -1.37 -2.43
C ARG A 124 18.93 -1.98 -3.19
N LYS A 125 18.14 -2.84 -2.54
CA LYS A 125 17.20 -3.78 -3.19
C LYS A 125 15.73 -3.50 -2.93
N ILE A 126 15.40 -2.78 -1.86
CA ILE A 126 14.01 -2.51 -1.47
C ILE A 126 13.69 -1.03 -1.68
N ALA A 127 14.19 -0.17 -0.80
CA ALA A 127 13.91 1.26 -0.80
C ALA A 127 15.22 2.04 -0.71
N PRO A 128 15.59 2.85 -1.72
CA PRO A 128 16.81 3.64 -1.66
C PRO A 128 16.73 4.70 -0.56
N ALA A 129 17.88 5.12 -0.03
CA ALA A 129 17.95 6.09 1.06
C ALA A 129 17.28 7.44 0.72
N ASP A 130 17.32 7.86 -0.54
CA ASP A 130 16.63 9.06 -1.05
C ASP A 130 15.09 8.89 -1.16
N GLY A 131 14.63 7.64 -1.09
CA GLY A 131 13.22 7.25 -1.16
C GLY A 131 12.60 6.92 0.20
N ILE A 132 13.38 6.96 1.30
CA ILE A 132 12.88 6.76 2.67
C ILE A 132 12.80 8.11 3.35
N ILE A 133 11.59 8.64 3.54
CA ILE A 133 11.34 10.03 3.95
C ILE A 133 10.50 10.05 5.21
N PHE A 134 10.92 10.76 6.26
CA PHE A 134 10.13 10.86 7.48
C PHE A 134 8.88 11.73 7.29
N THR A 135 7.72 11.21 7.66
CA THR A 135 6.48 11.98 7.85
C THR A 135 6.26 12.35 9.31
N ARG A 136 6.90 11.63 10.22
CA ARG A 136 7.00 11.93 11.65
C ARG A 136 8.31 11.37 12.19
N PHE A 137 9.01 12.12 13.02
CA PHE A 137 10.15 11.63 13.81
C PHE A 137 10.19 12.40 15.13
N GLU A 138 9.77 11.77 16.20
CA GLU A 138 9.66 12.36 17.54
C GLU A 138 11.02 12.66 18.21
N PRO A 139 12.10 11.86 18.01
CA PRO A 139 13.41 12.19 18.57
C PRO A 139 13.97 13.52 18.04
N ASP A 140 13.72 13.83 16.77
CA ASP A 140 14.12 15.09 16.13
C ASP A 140 13.11 15.51 15.04
N PRO A 141 12.12 16.36 15.39
CA PRO A 141 11.11 16.80 14.42
C PRO A 141 11.67 17.57 13.21
N SER A 142 12.92 18.04 13.26
CA SER A 142 13.55 18.70 12.11
C SER A 142 13.78 17.77 10.92
N TYR A 143 13.70 16.45 11.13
CA TYR A 143 13.87 15.45 10.07
C TYR A 143 12.60 15.18 9.27
N VAL A 144 11.45 15.73 9.66
CA VAL A 144 10.21 15.57 8.89
C VAL A 144 10.37 16.21 7.50
N GLY A 145 10.10 15.42 6.47
CA GLY A 145 10.28 15.78 5.06
C GLY A 145 11.69 15.57 4.53
N LEU A 146 12.64 15.12 5.36
CA LEU A 146 13.97 14.73 4.93
C LEU A 146 14.05 13.22 4.67
N SER A 147 14.85 12.85 3.67
CA SER A 147 15.19 11.46 3.39
C SER A 147 16.34 10.96 4.27
N ILE A 148 16.54 9.64 4.34
CA ILE A 148 17.73 9.06 4.99
C ILE A 148 19.02 9.58 4.32
N ALA A 149 19.03 9.76 3.00
CA ALA A 149 20.16 10.35 2.28
C ALA A 149 20.41 11.82 2.67
N ASP A 150 19.36 12.60 2.94
CA ASP A 150 19.49 13.98 3.43
C ASP A 150 20.08 14.01 4.85
N ILE A 151 19.55 13.17 5.74
CA ILE A 151 19.98 13.08 7.13
C ILE A 151 21.43 12.60 7.21
N ALA A 152 21.82 11.63 6.38
CA ALA A 152 23.20 11.13 6.30
C ALA A 152 24.17 12.26 5.93
N ARG A 153 23.82 13.11 4.97
CA ARG A 153 24.60 14.30 4.60
C ARG A 153 24.67 15.31 5.75
N LEU A 154 23.58 15.57 6.44
CA LEU A 154 23.56 16.47 7.61
C LEU A 154 24.46 15.96 8.74
N ARG A 155 24.50 14.65 8.96
CA ARG A 155 25.32 14.00 9.99
C ARG A 155 26.77 13.77 9.58
N SER A 156 27.11 13.97 8.30
CA SER A 156 28.40 13.55 7.73
C SER A 156 28.69 12.06 7.98
N ASP A 157 27.67 11.21 7.83
CA ASP A 157 27.72 9.76 8.06
C ASP A 157 27.27 9.00 6.80
N SER A 158 27.43 7.67 6.78
CA SER A 158 26.90 6.82 5.71
C SER A 158 25.39 6.65 5.82
N GLU A 159 24.72 6.35 4.70
CA GLU A 159 23.28 6.07 4.67
C GLU A 159 22.92 4.84 5.51
N VAL A 160 23.78 3.82 5.49
CA VAL A 160 23.64 2.58 6.27
C VAL A 160 23.67 2.87 7.77
N ASN A 161 24.71 3.57 8.25
CA ASN A 161 24.82 3.97 9.65
C ASN A 161 23.68 4.90 10.05
N THR A 162 23.30 5.83 9.17
CA THR A 162 22.21 6.77 9.45
C THR A 162 20.90 6.03 9.67
N LEU A 163 20.55 5.07 8.80
CA LEU A 163 19.35 4.25 8.99
C LEU A 163 19.39 3.47 10.32
N SER A 164 20.52 2.84 10.63
CA SER A 164 20.73 2.13 11.90
C SER A 164 20.50 3.07 13.11
N ASN A 165 21.11 4.25 13.07
CA ASN A 165 21.10 5.20 14.18
C ASN A 165 19.72 5.81 14.41
N VAL A 166 18.99 6.22 13.36
CA VAL A 166 17.64 6.79 13.52
C VAL A 166 16.63 5.78 14.06
N ILE A 167 16.77 4.48 13.72
CA ILE A 167 15.96 3.41 14.32
C ILE A 167 16.25 3.31 15.82
N LYS A 168 17.53 3.29 16.22
CA LYS A 168 17.94 3.23 17.62
C LYS A 168 17.47 4.45 18.42
N GLU A 169 17.57 5.64 17.85
CA GLU A 169 17.03 6.87 18.44
C GLU A 169 15.52 6.78 18.65
N GLY A 170 14.79 6.27 17.64
CA GLY A 170 13.35 6.01 17.72
C GLY A 170 12.99 5.04 18.86
N ARG A 171 13.79 4.00 19.07
CA ARG A 171 13.60 3.02 20.18
C ARG A 171 13.84 3.64 21.55
N VAL A 172 14.93 4.41 21.70
CA VAL A 172 15.25 5.11 22.95
C VAL A 172 14.12 6.06 23.35
N TRP A 173 13.59 6.81 22.37
CA TRP A 173 12.44 7.67 22.60
C TRP A 173 11.19 6.87 22.96
N SER A 174 10.86 5.82 22.20
CA SER A 174 9.67 4.98 22.46
C SER A 174 9.69 4.38 23.86
N ALA A 175 10.83 3.81 24.28
CA ALA A 175 11.01 3.26 25.63
C ALA A 175 10.82 4.33 26.72
N SER A 176 11.31 5.55 26.49
CA SER A 176 11.16 6.69 27.41
C SER A 176 9.73 7.26 27.45
N ASN A 177 8.92 6.96 26.43
CA ASN A 177 7.58 7.52 26.23
C ASN A 177 6.47 6.45 26.33
N GLY A 178 6.71 5.37 27.06
CA GLY A 178 5.69 4.35 27.34
C GLY A 178 5.33 3.47 26.14
N GLY A 179 6.28 3.22 25.24
CA GLY A 179 6.10 2.35 24.07
C GLY A 179 5.32 3.00 22.91
N ARG A 180 5.17 4.33 22.91
CA ARG A 180 4.51 5.05 21.82
C ARG A 180 5.37 5.00 20.55
N SER A 181 4.73 4.85 19.38
CA SER A 181 5.43 4.96 18.10
C SER A 181 6.12 6.32 18.00
N SER A 182 7.41 6.27 17.65
CA SER A 182 8.30 7.43 17.59
C SER A 182 8.38 8.03 16.19
N GLU A 183 7.82 7.38 15.18
CA GLU A 183 8.11 7.73 13.79
C GLU A 183 7.03 7.28 12.79
N SER A 184 7.14 7.79 11.57
CA SER A 184 6.51 7.22 10.39
C SER A 184 7.30 7.68 9.18
N ILE A 185 7.43 6.80 8.19
CA ILE A 185 8.12 7.07 6.93
C ILE A 185 7.20 6.87 5.74
N MET A 186 7.50 7.56 4.64
CA MET A 186 7.16 7.11 3.31
C MET A 186 8.35 6.37 2.72
N GLY A 187 8.12 5.19 2.14
CA GLY A 187 9.14 4.39 1.47
C GLY A 187 8.82 4.21 -0.01
N ARG A 188 9.75 4.60 -0.90
CA ARG A 188 9.65 4.34 -2.34
C ARG A 188 10.23 2.97 -2.67
N SER A 189 9.37 2.00 -2.96
CA SER A 189 9.81 0.68 -3.43
C SER A 189 8.97 0.10 -4.56
N MET A 190 8.01 0.87 -5.08
CA MET A 190 7.22 0.53 -6.27
C MET A 190 7.66 1.37 -7.47
N GLN A 191 7.21 0.99 -8.67
CA GLN A 191 7.36 1.78 -9.88
C GLN A 191 6.01 1.99 -10.58
N GLU A 192 5.85 3.15 -11.21
CA GLU A 192 4.62 3.55 -11.90
C GLU A 192 4.14 2.52 -12.93
N ALA A 193 5.05 1.91 -13.70
CA ALA A 193 4.70 0.94 -14.74
C ALA A 193 3.97 -0.31 -14.19
N ASP A 194 4.43 -0.85 -13.06
CA ASP A 194 3.78 -1.98 -12.41
C ASP A 194 2.44 -1.57 -11.81
N ILE A 195 2.37 -0.39 -11.20
CA ILE A 195 1.12 0.16 -10.67
C ILE A 195 0.07 0.23 -11.79
N GLU A 196 0.42 0.77 -12.96
CA GLU A 196 -0.48 0.83 -14.12
C GLU A 196 -0.99 -0.56 -14.51
N GLN A 197 -0.10 -1.56 -14.57
CA GLN A 197 -0.49 -2.93 -14.90
C GLN A 197 -1.42 -3.55 -13.87
N LEU A 198 -1.14 -3.33 -12.59
CA LEU A 198 -1.98 -3.82 -11.49
C LEU A 198 -3.35 -3.13 -11.45
N MET A 199 -3.42 -1.82 -11.78
CA MET A 199 -4.68 -1.10 -11.92
C MET A 199 -5.59 -1.71 -12.99
N LEU A 200 -5.00 -2.27 -14.06
CA LEU A 200 -5.73 -2.90 -15.15
C LEU A 200 -6.29 -4.28 -14.79
N TRP A 201 -5.83 -4.91 -13.70
CA TRP A 201 -6.39 -6.18 -13.27
C TRP A 201 -7.89 -6.05 -13.02
N SER A 202 -8.70 -6.92 -13.64
CA SER A 202 -10.16 -6.79 -13.72
C SER A 202 -10.84 -6.92 -12.35
N HIS A 203 -10.13 -7.46 -11.36
CA HIS A 203 -10.57 -7.70 -9.99
C HIS A 203 -9.91 -6.78 -8.94
N ALA A 204 -9.14 -5.78 -9.39
CA ALA A 204 -8.60 -4.73 -8.52
C ALA A 204 -9.55 -3.52 -8.42
N ASN A 205 -9.97 -3.14 -7.22
CA ASN A 205 -10.59 -1.83 -6.96
C ASN A 205 -9.55 -0.78 -6.51
N PHE A 206 -9.98 0.46 -6.35
CA PHE A 206 -9.11 1.51 -5.81
C PHE A 206 -9.32 1.68 -4.30
N CYS A 207 -8.23 1.96 -3.59
CA CYS A 207 -8.23 2.39 -2.20
C CYS A 207 -7.36 3.64 -2.03
N SER A 208 -7.44 4.29 -0.86
CA SER A 208 -6.48 5.33 -0.50
C SER A 208 -5.29 4.78 0.30
N ASP A 209 -5.54 3.78 1.15
CA ASP A 209 -4.61 3.33 2.21
C ASP A 209 -4.07 4.50 3.06
N GLY A 210 -4.83 5.61 3.11
CA GLY A 210 -4.35 6.88 3.60
C GLY A 210 -4.89 7.21 4.98
N GLY A 211 -4.02 7.68 5.87
CA GLY A 211 -4.38 8.36 7.10
C GLY A 211 -4.18 9.89 6.99
N TYR A 212 -4.52 10.62 8.05
CA TYR A 212 -4.24 12.06 8.19
C TYR A 212 -2.75 12.36 8.48
N SER A 213 -1.85 11.42 8.20
CA SER A 213 -0.51 11.31 8.78
C SER A 213 0.64 11.58 7.79
N GLY A 214 0.38 12.32 6.71
CA GLY A 214 1.45 12.92 5.89
C GLY A 214 1.65 12.35 4.48
N HIS A 215 1.18 11.15 4.15
CA HIS A 215 1.27 10.66 2.76
C HIS A 215 0.15 11.27 1.89
N PRO A 216 0.45 11.78 0.67
CA PRO A 216 -0.55 12.40 -0.21
C PRO A 216 -1.73 11.49 -0.60
N ARG A 217 -1.61 10.16 -0.48
CA ARG A 217 -2.67 9.19 -0.77
C ARG A 217 -3.90 9.37 0.12
N GLY A 218 -3.73 9.92 1.33
CA GLY A 218 -4.84 10.26 2.23
C GLY A 218 -5.84 11.26 1.66
N TYR A 219 -5.41 12.10 0.70
CA TYR A 219 -6.25 13.18 0.14
C TYR A 219 -6.36 13.11 -1.38
N GLY A 220 -5.42 12.42 -2.04
CA GLY A 220 -5.22 12.53 -3.49
C GLY A 220 -5.51 11.28 -4.31
N SER A 221 -5.72 10.09 -3.73
CA SER A 221 -5.81 8.84 -4.51
C SER A 221 -6.89 8.87 -5.59
N TYR A 222 -8.15 9.14 -5.23
CA TYR A 222 -9.24 9.15 -6.21
C TYR A 222 -9.10 10.27 -7.26
N PRO A 223 -8.82 11.53 -6.88
CA PRO A 223 -8.53 12.59 -7.86
C PRO A 223 -7.36 12.25 -8.78
N ARG A 224 -6.28 11.63 -8.27
CA ARG A 224 -5.11 11.22 -9.06
C ARG A 224 -5.48 10.14 -10.08
N VAL A 225 -6.31 9.15 -9.71
CA VAL A 225 -6.83 8.18 -10.69
C VAL A 225 -7.57 8.88 -11.83
N LEU A 226 -8.49 9.80 -11.51
CA LEU A 226 -9.30 10.49 -12.53
C LEU A 226 -8.49 11.47 -13.39
N ALA A 227 -7.57 12.22 -12.79
CA ALA A 227 -6.76 13.20 -13.49
C ALA A 227 -5.65 12.54 -14.32
N ASN A 228 -4.85 11.68 -13.68
CA ASN A 228 -3.64 11.15 -14.28
C ASN A 228 -3.95 9.92 -15.13
N TYR A 229 -4.67 8.93 -14.59
CA TYR A 229 -4.83 7.63 -15.27
C TYR A 229 -6.02 7.58 -16.23
N VAL A 230 -7.07 8.38 -15.99
CA VAL A 230 -8.20 8.49 -16.94
C VAL A 230 -7.95 9.60 -17.96
N ARG A 231 -7.77 10.85 -17.52
CA ARG A 231 -7.70 12.00 -18.45
C ARG A 231 -6.37 12.14 -19.17
N GLU A 232 -5.24 12.04 -18.46
CA GLU A 232 -3.91 12.34 -19.03
C GLU A 232 -3.33 11.13 -19.76
N LYS A 233 -3.31 9.96 -19.11
CA LYS A 233 -2.71 8.73 -19.67
C LYS A 233 -3.68 7.92 -20.54
N ASN A 234 -4.99 8.15 -20.43
CA ASN A 234 -6.03 7.33 -21.08
C ASN A 234 -5.87 5.81 -20.79
N LEU A 235 -5.35 5.45 -19.61
CA LEU A 235 -5.14 4.07 -19.19
C LEU A 235 -6.47 3.37 -18.90
N LEU A 236 -7.42 4.11 -18.31
CA LEU A 236 -8.77 3.64 -17.99
C LEU A 236 -9.81 4.58 -18.61
N SER A 237 -10.95 4.02 -19.04
CA SER A 237 -12.12 4.87 -19.30
C SER A 237 -12.66 5.44 -17.98
N LEU A 238 -13.39 6.55 -18.07
CA LEU A 238 -14.04 7.14 -16.89
C LEU A 238 -15.02 6.13 -16.25
N GLU A 239 -15.76 5.38 -17.06
CA GLU A 239 -16.70 4.36 -16.60
C GLU A 239 -15.98 3.22 -15.86
N ALA A 240 -14.85 2.76 -16.39
CA ALA A 240 -14.04 1.72 -15.74
C ALA A 240 -13.49 2.20 -14.39
N ALA A 241 -12.98 3.43 -14.33
CA ALA A 241 -12.50 4.04 -13.09
C ALA A 241 -13.62 4.18 -12.05
N ILE A 242 -14.79 4.73 -12.42
CA ILE A 242 -15.93 4.87 -11.51
C ILE A 242 -16.42 3.51 -11.03
N LYS A 243 -16.48 2.49 -11.90
CA LYS A 243 -16.84 1.12 -11.51
C LYS A 243 -15.87 0.57 -10.45
N LYS A 244 -14.56 0.74 -10.65
CA LYS A 244 -13.52 0.34 -9.69
C LYS A 244 -13.62 1.09 -8.36
N MET A 245 -14.02 2.36 -8.36
CA MET A 245 -14.17 3.18 -7.15
C MET A 245 -15.48 2.96 -6.39
N THR A 246 -16.48 2.31 -7.00
CA THR A 246 -17.84 2.21 -6.42
C THR A 246 -18.34 0.78 -6.38
N LEU A 247 -18.75 0.22 -7.52
CA LEU A 247 -19.36 -1.10 -7.61
C LEU A 247 -18.41 -2.20 -7.15
N MET A 248 -17.14 -2.14 -7.58
CA MET A 248 -16.15 -3.15 -7.19
C MET A 248 -15.74 -3.01 -5.73
N ALA A 249 -15.58 -1.78 -5.22
CA ALA A 249 -15.29 -1.56 -3.80
C ALA A 249 -16.43 -2.05 -2.88
N ALA A 250 -17.67 -1.98 -3.36
CA ALA A 250 -18.79 -2.54 -2.64
C ALA A 250 -18.84 -4.07 -2.70
N PHE A 251 -18.40 -4.70 -3.80
CA PHE A 251 -18.59 -6.14 -4.04
C PHE A 251 -18.01 -7.06 -2.94
N PRO A 252 -16.82 -6.81 -2.36
CA PRO A 252 -16.35 -7.53 -1.19
C PRO A 252 -17.28 -7.40 0.03
N LEU A 253 -18.04 -6.30 0.13
CA LEU A 253 -18.93 -5.94 1.25
C LEU A 253 -20.38 -6.40 1.12
N LEU A 254 -20.81 -6.93 -0.03
CA LEU A 254 -22.22 -7.17 -0.30
C LEU A 254 -22.75 -8.46 0.36
N VAL A 255 -23.41 -8.25 1.50
CA VAL A 255 -24.61 -9.02 1.85
C VAL A 255 -25.63 -8.83 0.72
N SER A 256 -26.26 -9.91 0.26
CA SER A 256 -27.19 -10.01 -0.89
C SER A 256 -28.25 -8.89 -1.06
N LYS A 257 -28.50 -8.05 -0.04
CA LYS A 257 -29.48 -6.94 -0.05
C LYS A 257 -29.01 -5.63 -0.70
N ILE A 258 -27.70 -5.42 -0.96
CA ILE A 258 -27.20 -4.11 -1.42
C ILE A 258 -26.95 -4.06 -2.95
N GLU A 259 -26.89 -5.19 -3.65
CA GLU A 259 -26.77 -5.23 -5.12
C GLU A 259 -27.88 -4.43 -5.83
N GLU A 260 -29.13 -4.54 -5.37
CA GLU A 260 -30.24 -3.76 -5.93
C GLU A 260 -30.09 -2.25 -5.70
N ARG A 261 -29.54 -1.86 -4.54
CA ARG A 261 -29.32 -0.44 -4.20
C ARG A 261 -28.19 0.17 -5.02
N LEU A 262 -27.13 -0.58 -5.32
CA LEU A 262 -26.01 -0.09 -6.11
C LEU A 262 -26.33 0.01 -7.61
N LYS A 263 -27.14 -0.90 -8.16
CA LYS A 263 -27.72 -0.74 -9.52
C LYS A 263 -28.54 0.55 -9.64
N ALA A 264 -29.24 0.96 -8.57
CA ALA A 264 -29.99 2.21 -8.53
C ALA A 264 -29.08 3.45 -8.36
N VAL A 265 -28.00 3.36 -7.58
CA VAL A 265 -27.04 4.46 -7.38
C VAL A 265 -26.18 4.70 -8.62
N THR A 266 -25.71 3.66 -9.31
CA THR A 266 -25.00 3.81 -10.59
C THR A 266 -25.86 4.57 -11.59
N LYS A 267 -27.15 4.22 -11.73
CA LYS A 267 -28.09 4.94 -12.59
C LYS A 267 -28.27 6.44 -12.23
N ARG A 268 -28.08 6.82 -10.95
CA ARG A 268 -28.14 8.21 -10.45
C ARG A 268 -26.81 8.97 -10.58
N ILE A 269 -25.66 8.32 -10.41
CA ILE A 269 -24.34 8.94 -10.63
C ILE A 269 -24.15 9.27 -12.12
N TRP A 270 -24.73 8.47 -13.01
CA TRP A 270 -24.78 8.72 -14.45
C TRP A 270 -25.44 10.05 -14.84
N SER A 271 -26.42 10.55 -14.07
CA SER A 271 -27.05 11.85 -14.36
C SER A 271 -26.24 13.06 -13.87
N TYR A 272 -25.24 12.86 -12.99
CA TYR A 272 -24.42 13.94 -12.41
C TYR A 272 -23.02 14.05 -13.03
N SER A 273 -22.52 12.99 -13.68
CA SER A 273 -21.12 12.93 -14.16
C SER A 273 -20.85 13.68 -15.48
N ILE A 274 -21.87 14.26 -16.12
CA ILE A 274 -21.71 15.03 -17.38
C ILE A 274 -21.18 16.46 -17.14
N SER A 275 -21.05 16.93 -15.89
CA SER A 275 -20.71 18.33 -15.58
C SER A 275 -19.25 18.59 -15.13
N ILE A 276 -18.42 17.57 -14.89
CA ILE A 276 -17.13 17.73 -14.18
C ILE A 276 -15.92 17.21 -14.98
N GLN A 277 -15.90 17.38 -16.31
CA GLN A 277 -14.69 17.10 -17.10
C GLN A 277 -13.67 18.24 -17.10
N SER A 278 -14.04 19.46 -16.69
CA SER A 278 -13.18 20.65 -16.83
C SER A 278 -12.53 21.18 -15.54
N ARG A 279 -12.77 20.58 -14.35
CA ARG A 279 -12.36 21.17 -13.06
C ARG A 279 -11.72 20.23 -12.02
N ILE A 280 -11.35 19.00 -12.38
CA ILE A 280 -10.61 18.12 -11.47
C ILE A 280 -9.12 18.38 -11.64
N THR A 281 -8.61 19.39 -10.94
CA THR A 281 -7.17 19.63 -10.81
C THR A 281 -6.64 18.80 -9.64
N PRO A 282 -5.55 18.03 -9.81
CA PRO A 282 -4.81 17.54 -8.66
C PRO A 282 -4.32 18.73 -7.83
N LEU A 283 -4.41 18.64 -6.51
CA LEU A 283 -3.75 19.58 -5.58
C LEU A 283 -2.22 19.38 -5.55
N SER A 284 -1.60 19.02 -6.69
CA SER A 284 -0.17 18.73 -6.82
C SER A 284 0.50 19.62 -7.87
N ARG A 285 0.14 20.91 -7.92
CA ARG A 285 1.06 21.89 -8.51
C ARG A 285 2.19 22.11 -7.50
N THR A 286 3.40 21.87 -7.96
CA THR A 286 4.65 22.16 -7.28
C THR A 286 4.76 23.67 -7.04
N ASP A 287 4.14 24.12 -5.95
CA ASP A 287 4.36 25.47 -5.45
C ASP A 287 5.50 25.39 -4.42
N ASN A 288 6.66 25.95 -4.77
CA ASN A 288 7.89 25.89 -3.96
C ASN A 288 7.75 26.57 -2.58
N ASN A 289 6.58 27.15 -2.27
CA ASN A 289 6.24 27.79 -1.00
C ASN A 289 5.15 27.07 -0.18
N CYS A 290 4.75 25.85 -0.56
CA CYS A 290 3.78 25.05 0.22
C CYS A 290 4.49 24.37 1.42
N PRO A 291 4.13 24.67 2.68
CA PRO A 291 4.78 24.10 3.87
C PRO A 291 4.41 22.64 4.14
N LEU A 292 3.52 22.05 3.34
CA LEU A 292 3.11 20.65 3.45
C LEU A 292 3.99 19.76 2.57
N VAL A 293 4.59 18.72 3.16
CA VAL A 293 5.39 17.69 2.49
C VAL A 293 4.68 17.10 1.26
N CYS A 294 3.33 17.07 1.26
CA CYS A 294 2.48 16.64 0.14
C CYS A 294 2.73 17.36 -1.20
N CYS A 295 3.25 18.59 -1.20
CA CYS A 295 3.39 19.40 -2.41
C CYS A 295 4.65 19.05 -3.26
N ARG A 296 5.56 18.21 -2.75
CA ARG A 296 6.81 17.84 -3.45
C ARG A 296 6.76 16.51 -4.21
N PHE A 297 5.69 15.72 -4.04
CA PHE A 297 5.58 14.37 -4.59
C PHE A 297 4.34 14.29 -5.50
N GLY A 298 4.43 14.91 -6.68
CA GLY A 298 3.43 14.87 -7.74
C GLY A 298 3.84 13.90 -8.83
#